data_AF-A0A5S9MQR8-F1
#
_entry.id   AF-A0A5S9MQR8-F1
#
_cell.length_a   1.000
_cell.length_b   1.000
_cell.length_c   1.000
_cell.angle_alpha   90.00
_cell.angle_beta   90.00
_cell.angle_gamma   90.00
#
_symmetry.space_group_name_H-M   'P 1'
#
loop_
_entity.id
_entity.type
_entity.pdbx_description
1 polymer ?
#
loop_
_entity_poly.entity_id
_entity_poly.type
_entity_poly.pdbx_seq_one_letter_code
_entity_poly.pdbx_strand_id
1 'polypeptide(L)'
;MESQIEPAWPAFPDYRIDIVPSRYRGQVWLGDVLLADSDRCLVVTETDHVDRLYFPDDSVRWQHFAPSRTTSVCPFKGLASYWDCTVGESTDRDLVWTYRHPMAEVAPLAGHVCFQYGIPRTSVLETWPDGSTVASDFPLWGDSAELLRLIDVEQLSPGRFVGPAHGPTRRNVVEGGQLLAEAIVATSKSLTDQRITSASMIFTKAASFDAPVELSVEVLRRGSTFSTTEVRVVQHDSLRAVGLLLADTGASDSIRDVAPMPEVPGPEEAVPFGGFGMPGREIRVVDAAYDPEPDRVAPPVIDVWTRFRDSPHRPDLQSALLAQSATHWTIAAGMLPHRGYGEAHAHSTLSTGIMKISIAFHDDADVGDWLLYRNHAFWSGRGLVQGDGRVYTRDGRLAASYTVQAMVRGFNKDPASMGHDGRTAM
;
A
#
# COMPACT_ATOMS: atom_id res chain seq x y z
N MET A 1 36.08 -32.66 -0.11
CA MET A 1 34.98 -33.49 0.43
C MET A 1 33.96 -32.48 0.93
N GLU A 2 33.10 -32.01 0.03
CA GLU A 2 32.03 -31.07 0.40
C GLU A 2 31.09 -31.81 1.36
N SER A 3 30.94 -31.30 2.58
CA SER A 3 29.94 -31.80 3.51
C SER A 3 28.57 -31.64 2.86
N GLN A 4 27.94 -32.76 2.53
CA GLN A 4 26.59 -32.76 2.00
C GLN A 4 25.67 -32.09 3.05
N ILE A 5 25.08 -30.96 2.69
CA ILE A 5 24.16 -30.23 3.57
C ILE A 5 22.89 -31.05 3.63
N GLU A 6 22.54 -31.58 4.81
CA GLU A 6 21.28 -32.30 4.98
C GLU A 6 20.09 -31.32 4.91
N PRO A 7 19.10 -31.57 4.03
CA PRO A 7 17.94 -30.71 3.92
C PRO A 7 17.06 -30.81 5.17
N ALA A 8 16.60 -29.66 5.67
CA ALA A 8 15.68 -29.62 6.80
C ALA A 8 14.21 -29.84 6.41
N TRP A 9 13.88 -29.94 5.12
CA TRP A 9 12.52 -30.18 4.62
C TRP A 9 11.75 -31.29 5.36
N PRO A 10 12.32 -32.47 5.65
CA PRO A 10 11.60 -33.53 6.37
C PRO A 10 11.29 -33.18 7.83
N ALA A 11 12.11 -32.33 8.46
CA ALA A 11 11.94 -31.90 9.84
C ALA A 11 10.94 -30.74 9.99
N PHE A 12 10.69 -29.99 8.91
CA PHE A 12 9.77 -28.85 8.88
C PHE A 12 8.73 -29.02 7.76
N PRO A 13 7.77 -29.94 7.92
CA PRO A 13 6.83 -30.31 6.86
C PRO A 13 5.88 -29.18 6.45
N ASP A 14 5.77 -28.10 7.23
CA ASP A 14 4.95 -26.92 6.95
C ASP A 14 5.75 -25.74 6.38
N TYR A 15 7.08 -25.83 6.34
CA TYR A 15 7.93 -24.79 5.75
C TYR A 15 7.77 -24.77 4.24
N ARG A 16 7.58 -23.59 3.66
CA ARG A 16 7.34 -23.41 2.22
C ARG A 16 8.32 -22.40 1.64
N ILE A 17 8.80 -22.71 0.44
CA ILE A 17 9.48 -21.78 -0.45
C ILE A 17 8.80 -21.94 -1.81
N ASP A 18 8.01 -20.94 -2.18
CA ASP A 18 7.38 -20.87 -3.48
C ASP A 18 8.24 -19.99 -4.40
N ILE A 19 8.55 -20.51 -5.58
CA ILE A 19 9.37 -19.82 -6.58
C ILE A 19 8.56 -19.73 -7.86
N VAL A 20 8.21 -18.51 -8.24
CA VAL A 20 7.40 -18.25 -9.44
C VAL A 20 8.07 -17.19 -10.31
N PRO A 21 7.98 -17.29 -11.66
CA PRO A 21 8.39 -16.19 -12.52
C PRO A 21 7.64 -14.90 -12.16
N SER A 22 8.39 -13.80 -12.08
CA SER A 22 7.81 -12.47 -11.92
C SER A 22 6.97 -12.11 -13.15
N ARG A 23 5.78 -11.56 -12.92
CA ARG A 23 4.94 -10.99 -13.99
C ARG A 23 5.49 -9.66 -14.51
N TYR A 24 6.37 -9.04 -13.75
CA TYR A 24 6.89 -7.69 -13.98
C TYR A 24 8.40 -7.72 -14.19
N ARG A 25 8.92 -6.73 -14.91
CA ARG A 25 10.36 -6.51 -15.06
C ARG A 25 10.92 -5.95 -13.75
N GLY A 26 11.91 -6.60 -13.17
CA GLY A 26 12.56 -6.15 -11.94
C GLY A 26 13.72 -5.21 -12.21
N GLN A 27 13.97 -4.29 -11.28
CA GLN A 27 15.18 -3.47 -11.23
C GLN A 27 15.69 -3.33 -9.81
N VAL A 28 17.02 -3.19 -9.67
CA VAL A 28 17.69 -2.93 -8.40
C VAL A 28 18.59 -1.71 -8.54
N TRP A 29 18.40 -0.73 -7.66
CA TRP A 29 19.11 0.55 -7.66
C TRP A 29 19.81 0.78 -6.33
N LEU A 30 21.08 1.23 -6.37
CA LEU A 30 21.81 1.73 -5.21
C LEU A 30 22.15 3.20 -5.47
N GLY A 31 21.41 4.09 -4.81
CA GLY A 31 21.33 5.50 -5.23
C GLY A 31 20.85 5.57 -6.69
N ASP A 32 21.60 6.29 -7.52
CA ASP A 32 21.30 6.43 -8.96
C ASP A 32 21.96 5.34 -9.84
N VAL A 33 22.62 4.35 -9.23
CA VAL A 33 23.30 3.27 -9.97
C VAL A 33 22.40 2.05 -10.09
N LEU A 34 22.04 1.72 -11.32
CA LEU A 34 21.36 0.47 -11.66
C LEU A 34 22.33 -0.71 -11.48
N LEU A 35 21.94 -1.68 -10.67
CA LEU A 35 22.72 -2.89 -10.34
C LEU A 35 22.22 -4.14 -11.08
N ALA A 36 20.91 -4.27 -11.30
CA ALA A 36 20.31 -5.37 -12.04
C ALA A 36 19.01 -4.96 -12.70
N ASP A 37 18.69 -5.57 -13.85
CA ASP A 37 17.51 -5.26 -14.65
C ASP A 37 17.09 -6.45 -15.51
N SER A 38 15.90 -7.01 -15.30
CA SER A 38 15.47 -8.23 -16.00
C SER A 38 13.95 -8.43 -16.00
N ASP A 39 13.42 -8.94 -17.11
CA ASP A 39 12.05 -9.47 -17.23
C ASP A 39 11.95 -10.97 -16.87
N ARG A 40 13.08 -11.63 -16.59
CA ARG A 40 13.18 -13.04 -16.21
C ARG A 40 13.43 -13.23 -14.71
N CYS A 41 13.00 -12.28 -13.89
CA CYS A 41 13.14 -12.40 -12.43
C CYS A 41 12.27 -13.54 -11.88
N LEU A 42 12.70 -14.14 -10.79
CA LEU A 42 11.88 -15.05 -9.97
C LEU A 42 11.46 -14.32 -8.70
N VAL A 43 10.18 -14.42 -8.35
CA VAL A 43 9.67 -14.07 -7.02
C VAL A 43 9.81 -15.30 -6.13
N VAL A 44 10.46 -15.12 -4.99
CA VAL A 44 10.63 -16.16 -3.97
C VAL A 44 9.86 -15.72 -2.72
N THR A 45 8.82 -16.47 -2.39
CA THR A 45 8.02 -16.32 -1.18
C THR A 45 8.38 -17.46 -0.24
N GLU A 46 8.75 -17.13 0.98
CA GLU A 46 9.23 -18.10 1.96
C GLU A 46 8.61 -17.85 3.32
N THR A 47 8.27 -18.95 4.02
CA THR A 47 7.69 -18.89 5.37
C THR A 47 8.52 -17.99 6.28
N ASP A 48 7.86 -17.02 6.92
CA ASP A 48 8.44 -16.04 7.85
C ASP A 48 9.53 -15.11 7.25
N HIS A 49 9.62 -15.00 5.93
CA HIS A 49 10.58 -14.14 5.24
C HIS A 49 9.90 -13.09 4.36
N VAL A 50 10.61 -11.98 4.13
CA VAL A 50 10.21 -10.97 3.15
C VAL A 50 10.44 -11.55 1.76
N ASP A 51 9.42 -11.48 0.90
CA ASP A 51 9.51 -11.85 -0.51
C ASP A 51 10.76 -11.25 -1.16
N ARG A 52 11.36 -12.01 -2.08
CA ARG A 52 12.60 -11.64 -2.76
C ARG A 52 12.48 -11.74 -4.27
N LEU A 53 13.11 -10.79 -4.96
CA LEU A 53 13.39 -10.94 -6.39
C LEU A 53 14.78 -11.54 -6.59
N TYR A 54 14.81 -12.61 -7.36
CA TYR A 54 16.00 -13.29 -7.84
C TYR A 54 16.19 -12.97 -9.32
N PHE A 55 17.32 -12.38 -9.66
CA PHE A 55 17.69 -11.94 -11.00
C PHE A 55 18.59 -13.00 -11.65
N PRO A 56 18.39 -13.32 -12.94
CA PRO A 56 19.37 -14.12 -13.68
C PRO A 56 20.77 -13.50 -13.59
N ASP A 57 21.79 -14.34 -13.44
CA ASP A 57 23.19 -13.91 -13.29
C ASP A 57 23.67 -12.96 -14.40
N ASP A 58 23.22 -13.21 -15.64
CA ASP A 58 23.55 -12.41 -16.83
C ASP A 58 22.87 -11.02 -16.88
N SER A 59 21.93 -10.76 -15.97
CA SER A 59 21.22 -9.48 -15.86
C SER A 59 21.78 -8.56 -14.77
N VAL A 60 22.78 -9.05 -14.02
CA VAL A 60 23.47 -8.29 -12.97
C VAL A 60 24.69 -7.58 -13.56
N ARG A 61 24.86 -6.31 -13.18
CA ARG A 61 25.98 -5.45 -13.59
C ARG A 61 27.21 -5.74 -12.72
N TRP A 62 27.83 -6.89 -12.96
CA TRP A 62 28.95 -7.43 -12.18
C TRP A 62 30.17 -6.50 -12.07
N GLN A 63 30.29 -5.45 -12.89
CA GLN A 63 31.38 -4.48 -12.75
C GLN A 63 31.38 -3.74 -11.40
N HIS A 64 30.26 -3.75 -10.67
CA HIS A 64 30.15 -3.13 -9.35
C HIS A 64 30.48 -4.09 -8.19
N PHE A 65 30.77 -5.36 -8.47
CA PHE A 65 30.80 -6.41 -7.45
C PHE A 65 32.13 -7.16 -7.40
N ALA A 66 32.53 -7.54 -6.19
CA ALA A 66 33.69 -8.40 -5.94
C ALA A 66 33.30 -9.57 -5.03
N PRO A 67 33.84 -10.79 -5.24
CA PRO A 67 33.55 -11.92 -4.38
C PRO A 67 33.94 -11.65 -2.93
N SER A 68 33.02 -11.92 -2.00
CA SER A 68 33.30 -11.90 -0.56
C SER A 68 33.85 -13.26 -0.11
N ARG A 69 34.53 -13.27 1.04
CA ARG A 69 34.91 -14.51 1.73
C ARG A 69 33.74 -15.11 2.52
N THR A 70 32.63 -14.38 2.66
CA THR A 70 31.46 -14.82 3.39
C THR A 70 30.73 -15.92 2.60
N THR A 71 30.39 -16.98 3.32
CA THR A 71 29.45 -18.02 2.89
C THR A 71 28.54 -18.38 4.05
N SER A 72 27.30 -18.76 3.77
CA SER A 72 26.35 -19.22 4.78
C SER A 72 25.63 -20.47 4.31
N VAL A 73 25.20 -21.30 5.25
CA VAL A 73 24.40 -22.49 4.94
C VAL A 73 22.95 -22.20 5.31
N CYS A 74 22.08 -22.24 4.31
CA CYS A 74 20.64 -22.27 4.51
C CYS A 74 20.18 -23.74 4.54
N PRO A 75 19.47 -24.19 5.58
CA PRO A 75 19.04 -25.58 5.69
C PRO A 75 17.99 -26.00 4.65
N PHE A 76 17.39 -25.05 3.93
CA PHE A 76 16.38 -25.30 2.90
C PHE A 76 16.88 -25.03 1.47
N LYS A 77 17.90 -24.19 1.31
CA LYS A 77 18.38 -23.75 -0.01
C LYS A 77 19.80 -24.22 -0.36
N GLY A 78 20.62 -24.54 0.64
CA GLY A 78 22.02 -24.94 0.44
C GLY A 78 23.02 -23.84 0.78
N LEU A 79 24.20 -23.91 0.17
CA LEU A 79 25.32 -22.99 0.43
C LEU A 79 25.16 -21.68 -0.34
N ALA A 80 25.02 -20.57 0.37
CA ALA A 80 25.06 -19.23 -0.20
C ALA A 80 26.51 -18.72 -0.28
N SER A 81 26.85 -18.10 -1.41
CA SER A 81 28.05 -17.28 -1.58
C SER A 81 27.65 -15.81 -1.64
N TYR A 82 28.53 -14.90 -1.22
CA TYR A 82 28.24 -13.46 -1.13
C TYR A 82 29.23 -12.61 -1.93
N TRP A 83 28.78 -11.42 -2.31
CA TRP A 83 29.57 -10.40 -3.02
C TRP A 83 29.41 -9.04 -2.37
N ASP A 84 30.51 -8.31 -2.29
CA ASP A 84 30.55 -6.91 -1.88
C ASP A 84 30.23 -6.04 -3.09
N CYS A 85 29.49 -4.95 -2.89
CA CYS A 85 29.17 -3.97 -3.93
C CYS A 85 29.94 -2.68 -3.68
N THR A 86 30.59 -2.13 -4.70
CA THR A 86 31.28 -0.84 -4.61
C THR A 86 30.70 0.12 -5.65
N VAL A 87 30.19 1.25 -5.15
CA VAL A 87 29.68 2.37 -5.96
C VAL A 87 30.32 3.65 -5.45
N GLY A 88 31.09 4.33 -6.32
CA GLY A 88 31.89 5.48 -5.92
C GLY A 88 32.96 5.08 -4.89
N GLU A 89 32.97 5.76 -3.75
CA GLU A 89 33.90 5.49 -2.63
C GLU A 89 33.28 4.58 -1.55
N SER A 90 32.02 4.18 -1.71
CA SER A 90 31.28 3.37 -0.73
C SER A 90 31.30 1.90 -1.12
N THR A 91 31.53 1.04 -0.12
CA THR A 91 31.44 -0.43 -0.27
C THR A 91 30.43 -1.00 0.72
N ASP A 92 29.39 -1.63 0.19
CA ASP A 92 28.40 -2.40 0.94
C ASP A 92 28.81 -3.88 0.93
N ARG A 93 29.10 -4.42 2.12
CA ARG A 93 29.57 -5.81 2.24
C ARG A 93 28.42 -6.80 2.14
N ASP A 94 28.68 -7.92 1.48
CA ASP A 94 27.76 -9.04 1.33
C ASP A 94 26.38 -8.63 0.78
N LEU A 95 26.33 -7.57 -0.04
CA LEU A 95 25.10 -6.96 -0.57
C LEU A 95 24.30 -7.94 -1.44
N VAL A 96 25.01 -8.87 -2.09
CA VAL A 96 24.46 -9.83 -3.03
C VAL A 96 24.77 -11.24 -2.58
N TRP A 97 23.83 -12.17 -2.75
CA TRP A 97 24.09 -13.61 -2.60
C TRP A 97 23.51 -14.44 -3.73
N THR A 98 24.07 -15.65 -3.91
CA THR A 98 23.55 -16.68 -4.80
C THR A 98 23.72 -18.07 -4.20
N TYR A 99 22.84 -18.99 -4.60
CA TYR A 99 22.99 -20.41 -4.39
C TYR A 99 23.49 -21.04 -5.70
N ARG A 100 24.81 -21.22 -5.84
CA ARG A 100 25.41 -21.79 -7.06
C ARG A 100 24.97 -23.23 -7.31
N HIS A 101 24.80 -23.98 -6.23
CA HIS A 101 24.36 -25.37 -6.23
C HIS A 101 23.19 -25.49 -5.23
N PRO A 102 22.00 -24.97 -5.59
CA PRO A 102 20.85 -25.01 -4.70
C PRO A 102 20.38 -26.46 -4.50
N MET A 103 19.67 -26.70 -3.39
CA MET A 103 19.00 -27.98 -3.16
C MET A 103 17.94 -28.26 -4.23
N ALA A 104 17.57 -29.53 -4.42
CA ALA A 104 16.67 -29.95 -5.49
C ALA A 104 15.28 -29.29 -5.41
N GLU A 105 14.78 -29.08 -4.21
CA GLU A 105 13.50 -28.44 -3.92
C GLU A 105 13.46 -26.97 -4.36
N VAL A 106 14.61 -26.31 -4.46
CA VAL A 106 14.76 -24.93 -4.91
C VAL A 106 15.69 -24.81 -6.13
N ALA A 107 15.76 -25.87 -6.94
CA ALA A 107 16.56 -25.92 -8.17
C ALA A 107 16.39 -24.70 -9.10
N PRO A 108 15.20 -24.06 -9.23
CA PRO A 108 15.05 -22.86 -10.05
C PRO A 108 15.95 -21.68 -9.65
N LEU A 109 16.47 -21.62 -8.42
CA LEU A 109 17.39 -20.56 -7.98
C LEU A 109 18.79 -20.68 -8.60
N ALA A 110 19.10 -21.80 -9.26
CA ALA A 110 20.38 -21.98 -9.92
C ALA A 110 20.56 -20.90 -11.00
N GLY A 111 21.74 -20.26 -11.02
CA GLY A 111 22.03 -19.16 -11.95
C GLY A 111 21.27 -17.87 -11.65
N HIS A 112 20.67 -17.72 -10.46
CA HIS A 112 20.02 -16.50 -10.04
C HIS A 112 20.67 -15.88 -8.80
N VAL A 113 20.47 -14.57 -8.66
CA VAL A 113 21.18 -13.68 -7.75
C VAL A 113 20.15 -12.84 -7.00
N CYS A 114 20.32 -12.67 -5.69
CA CYS A 114 19.43 -11.86 -4.87
C CYS A 114 20.21 -10.79 -4.10
N PHE A 115 19.51 -9.71 -3.78
CA PHE A 115 20.05 -8.53 -3.11
C PHE A 115 19.52 -8.42 -1.68
N GLN A 116 20.31 -7.83 -0.77
CA GLN A 116 19.87 -7.52 0.59
C GLN A 116 18.65 -6.60 0.56
N TYR A 117 17.78 -6.78 1.56
CA TYR A 117 16.56 -5.97 1.67
C TYR A 117 16.87 -4.70 2.47
N GLY A 118 16.30 -3.58 2.05
CA GLY A 118 16.40 -2.31 2.75
C GLY A 118 17.71 -1.54 2.51
N ILE A 119 18.63 -2.07 1.69
CA ILE A 119 19.84 -1.34 1.25
C ILE A 119 19.65 -0.83 -0.18
N PRO A 120 19.74 -1.65 -1.24
CA PRO A 120 19.35 -1.21 -2.57
C PRO A 120 17.83 -1.18 -2.69
N ARG A 121 17.32 -0.16 -3.37
CA ARG A 121 15.90 -0.08 -3.72
C ARG A 121 15.62 -1.11 -4.81
N THR A 122 14.69 -2.01 -4.54
CA THR A 122 14.22 -2.98 -5.52
C THR A 122 12.83 -2.56 -5.96
N SER A 123 12.59 -2.53 -7.26
CA SER A 123 11.30 -2.17 -7.83
C SER A 123 10.91 -3.11 -8.97
N VAL A 124 9.61 -3.24 -9.19
CA VAL A 124 9.07 -3.84 -10.41
C VAL A 124 8.53 -2.76 -11.33
N LEU A 125 8.61 -3.01 -12.63
CA LEU A 125 8.11 -2.14 -13.68
C LEU A 125 6.96 -2.81 -14.41
N GLU A 126 5.90 -2.05 -14.60
CA GLU A 126 4.74 -2.43 -15.38
C GLU A 126 4.56 -1.47 -16.55
N THR A 127 4.32 -2.00 -17.75
CA THR A 127 3.94 -1.18 -18.92
C THR A 127 2.43 -1.16 -19.05
N TRP A 128 1.84 0.01 -19.04
CA TRP A 128 0.39 0.21 -19.14
C TRP A 128 -0.07 0.31 -20.60
N PRO A 129 -1.38 0.12 -20.88
CA PRO A 129 -1.92 0.22 -22.24
C PRO A 129 -1.70 1.58 -22.92
N ASP A 130 -1.53 2.66 -22.15
CA ASP A 130 -1.21 4.00 -22.64
C ASP A 130 0.27 4.18 -23.02
N GLY A 131 1.09 3.13 -22.87
CA GLY A 131 2.53 3.12 -23.15
C GLY A 131 3.40 3.63 -22.01
N SER A 132 2.82 4.09 -20.89
CA SER A 132 3.59 4.50 -19.72
C SER A 132 4.22 3.28 -19.03
N THR A 133 5.39 3.49 -18.42
CA THR A 133 6.02 2.49 -17.54
C THR A 133 5.98 2.99 -16.11
N VAL A 134 5.28 2.25 -15.25
CA VAL A 134 5.06 2.60 -13.84
C VAL A 134 5.88 1.67 -12.94
N ALA A 135 6.61 2.26 -12.01
CA ALA A 135 7.39 1.53 -11.02
C ALA A 135 6.61 1.34 -9.72
N SER A 136 6.74 0.16 -9.11
CA SER A 136 6.30 -0.11 -7.74
C SER A 136 7.46 -0.68 -6.95
N ASP A 137 7.66 -0.20 -5.73
CA ASP A 137 8.72 -0.73 -4.86
C ASP A 137 8.35 -2.15 -4.41
N PHE A 138 9.37 -3.00 -4.31
CA PHE A 138 9.24 -4.40 -3.95
C PHE A 138 9.75 -4.62 -2.51
N PRO A 139 9.13 -5.49 -1.69
CA PRO A 139 8.07 -6.45 -1.99
C PRO A 139 6.71 -5.81 -2.26
N LEU A 140 5.88 -6.53 -3.01
CA LEU A 140 4.52 -6.09 -3.31
C LEU A 140 3.57 -6.45 -2.16
N TRP A 141 2.59 -5.59 -1.90
CA TRP A 141 1.42 -5.92 -1.09
C TRP A 141 0.42 -6.76 -1.89
N GLY A 142 0.28 -6.46 -3.18
CA GLY A 142 -0.70 -7.03 -4.09
C GLY A 142 -0.68 -6.18 -5.35
N ASP A 143 -1.78 -6.14 -6.11
CA ASP A 143 -1.97 -5.22 -7.22
C ASP A 143 -3.34 -4.53 -7.13
N SER A 144 -3.62 -3.62 -8.06
CA SER A 144 -4.90 -2.91 -8.12
C SER A 144 -6.09 -3.86 -8.31
N ALA A 145 -5.90 -4.99 -8.97
CA ALA A 145 -6.96 -5.98 -9.17
C ALA A 145 -7.27 -6.73 -7.88
N GLU A 146 -6.25 -7.03 -7.07
CA GLU A 146 -6.41 -7.57 -5.73
C GLU A 146 -7.14 -6.57 -4.81
N LEU A 147 -6.78 -5.27 -4.84
CA LEU A 147 -7.53 -4.25 -4.11
C LEU A 147 -9.01 -4.22 -4.51
N LEU A 148 -9.29 -4.24 -5.82
CA LEU A 148 -10.66 -4.30 -6.35
C LEU A 148 -11.42 -5.54 -5.85
N ARG A 149 -10.77 -6.70 -5.85
CA ARG A 149 -11.34 -7.96 -5.33
C ARG A 149 -11.70 -7.85 -3.84
N LEU A 150 -10.86 -7.20 -3.05
CA LEU A 150 -11.07 -7.03 -1.60
C LEU A 150 -12.24 -6.08 -1.31
N ILE A 151 -12.33 -4.95 -2.03
CA ILE A 151 -13.37 -3.94 -1.77
C ILE A 151 -14.72 -4.28 -2.40
N ASP A 152 -14.77 -5.13 -3.44
CA ASP A 152 -16.02 -5.56 -4.07
C ASP A 152 -16.76 -6.64 -3.26
N VAL A 153 -17.18 -6.29 -2.06
CA VAL A 153 -17.76 -7.21 -1.05
C VAL A 153 -18.91 -8.06 -1.58
N GLU A 154 -18.89 -9.36 -1.33
CA GLU A 154 -19.95 -10.28 -1.74
C GLU A 154 -21.19 -10.11 -0.86
N GLN A 155 -22.39 -10.07 -1.44
CA GLN A 155 -23.63 -10.04 -0.68
C GLN A 155 -24.09 -11.46 -0.31
N LEU A 156 -24.14 -11.76 0.99
CA LEU A 156 -24.58 -13.06 1.49
C LEU A 156 -26.09 -13.13 1.70
N SER A 157 -26.68 -12.02 2.18
CA SER A 157 -28.12 -11.85 2.37
C SER A 157 -28.47 -10.36 2.43
N PRO A 158 -29.75 -9.95 2.46
CA PRO A 158 -30.11 -8.53 2.58
C PRO A 158 -29.42 -7.86 3.77
N GLY A 159 -28.65 -6.80 3.50
CA GLY A 159 -27.89 -6.07 4.52
C GLY A 159 -26.67 -6.80 5.11
N ARG A 160 -26.24 -7.95 4.55
CA ARG A 160 -25.06 -8.69 5.02
C ARG A 160 -24.11 -9.00 3.88
N PHE A 161 -22.85 -8.63 4.08
CA PHE A 161 -21.80 -8.74 3.08
C PHE A 161 -20.52 -9.31 3.69
N VAL A 162 -19.64 -9.81 2.84
CA VAL A 162 -18.30 -10.27 3.22
C VAL A 162 -17.26 -9.69 2.26
N GLY A 163 -16.27 -9.01 2.82
CA GLY A 163 -15.02 -8.70 2.14
C GLY A 163 -14.09 -9.90 2.28
N PRO A 164 -13.57 -10.46 1.18
CA PRO A 164 -12.74 -11.66 1.26
C PRO A 164 -11.41 -11.37 1.97
N ALA A 165 -10.75 -12.43 2.46
CA ALA A 165 -9.40 -12.32 2.97
C ALA A 165 -8.42 -11.98 1.82
N HIS A 166 -7.39 -11.20 2.13
CA HIS A 166 -6.23 -11.03 1.27
C HIS A 166 -5.29 -12.24 1.41
N GLY A 167 -5.11 -12.72 2.64
CA GLY A 167 -4.17 -13.77 3.00
C GLY A 167 -3.02 -13.24 3.85
N PRO A 168 -2.15 -14.14 4.34
CA PRO A 168 -1.03 -13.76 5.19
C PRO A 168 -0.09 -12.78 4.48
N THR A 169 0.25 -11.70 5.17
CA THR A 169 1.24 -10.72 4.73
C THR A 169 2.03 -10.24 5.93
N ARG A 170 3.26 -9.76 5.70
CA ARG A 170 4.15 -9.28 6.76
C ARG A 170 3.50 -8.23 7.64
N ARG A 171 2.80 -7.26 7.03
CA ARG A 171 2.05 -6.24 7.76
C ARG A 171 0.58 -6.62 7.75
N ASN A 172 0.17 -7.30 8.81
CA ASN A 172 -1.15 -7.92 8.90
C ASN A 172 -2.24 -6.94 9.41
N VAL A 173 -2.42 -5.84 8.68
CA VAL A 173 -3.34 -4.75 9.07
C VAL A 173 -4.10 -4.25 7.86
N VAL A 174 -5.41 -4.43 7.85
CA VAL A 174 -6.29 -3.84 6.85
C VAL A 174 -6.35 -2.33 7.06
N GLU A 175 -6.13 -1.58 6.00
CA GLU A 175 -6.17 -0.12 6.03
C GLU A 175 -7.60 0.40 6.26
N GLY A 176 -7.75 1.48 7.04
CA GLY A 176 -9.05 2.14 7.22
C GLY A 176 -9.69 2.59 5.90
N GLY A 177 -8.90 3.07 4.93
CA GLY A 177 -9.39 3.41 3.59
C GLY A 177 -10.02 2.23 2.86
N GLN A 178 -9.49 1.02 3.04
CA GLN A 178 -10.08 -0.20 2.47
C GLN A 178 -11.43 -0.51 3.13
N LEU A 179 -11.53 -0.43 4.45
CA LEU A 179 -12.79 -0.67 5.17
C LEU A 179 -13.87 0.37 4.79
N LEU A 180 -13.47 1.62 4.54
CA LEU A 180 -14.37 2.65 4.02
C LEU A 180 -14.85 2.31 2.60
N ALA A 181 -13.95 1.88 1.73
CA ALA A 181 -14.27 1.46 0.37
C ALA A 181 -15.27 0.29 0.35
N GLU A 182 -15.04 -0.74 1.18
CA GLU A 182 -15.96 -1.86 1.37
C GLU A 182 -17.35 -1.39 1.86
N ALA A 183 -17.41 -0.46 2.80
CA ALA A 183 -18.66 0.10 3.31
C ALA A 183 -19.44 0.90 2.25
N ILE A 184 -18.74 1.64 1.39
CA ILE A 184 -19.32 2.34 0.23
C ILE A 184 -19.95 1.34 -0.74
N VAL A 185 -19.23 0.26 -1.08
CA VAL A 185 -19.73 -0.78 -1.99
C VAL A 185 -20.93 -1.51 -1.37
N ALA A 186 -20.84 -1.94 -0.11
CA ALA A 186 -21.93 -2.62 0.60
C ALA A 186 -23.21 -1.77 0.65
N THR A 187 -23.07 -0.48 0.91
CA THR A 187 -24.21 0.45 0.94
C THR A 187 -24.79 0.65 -0.45
N SER A 188 -23.95 0.82 -1.48
CA SER A 188 -24.40 0.96 -2.87
C SER A 188 -25.16 -0.28 -3.36
N LYS A 189 -24.72 -1.48 -2.99
CA LYS A 189 -25.44 -2.74 -3.25
C LYS A 189 -26.77 -2.85 -2.50
N SER A 190 -26.91 -2.14 -1.37
CA SER A 190 -28.16 -2.10 -0.58
C SER A 190 -29.15 -1.03 -1.06
N LEU A 191 -28.66 0.02 -1.71
CA LEU A 191 -29.41 1.17 -2.21
C LEU A 191 -29.17 1.35 -3.71
N THR A 192 -29.55 0.34 -4.51
CA THR A 192 -29.24 0.28 -5.95
C THR A 192 -29.84 1.38 -6.81
N ASP A 193 -30.83 2.11 -6.28
CA ASP A 193 -31.51 3.25 -6.89
C ASP A 193 -30.95 4.61 -6.45
N GLN A 194 -29.91 4.63 -5.61
CA GLN A 194 -29.31 5.84 -5.05
C GLN A 194 -27.79 5.80 -5.15
N ARG A 195 -27.16 6.96 -5.29
CA ARG A 195 -25.70 7.12 -5.20
C ARG A 195 -25.29 7.55 -3.80
N ILE A 196 -24.09 7.17 -3.37
CA ILE A 196 -23.53 7.65 -2.10
C ILE A 196 -23.04 9.09 -2.26
N THR A 197 -23.51 10.00 -1.42
CA THR A 197 -23.07 11.41 -1.42
C THR A 197 -22.04 11.69 -0.33
N SER A 198 -22.05 10.94 0.77
CA SER A 198 -21.04 11.07 1.83
C SER A 198 -20.97 9.85 2.74
N ALA A 199 -19.82 9.65 3.38
CA ALA A 199 -19.59 8.61 4.36
C ALA A 199 -18.75 9.14 5.52
N SER A 200 -19.03 8.71 6.76
CA SER A 200 -18.20 8.99 7.93
C SER A 200 -17.98 7.72 8.73
N MET A 201 -16.73 7.33 8.94
CA MET A 201 -16.35 6.05 9.54
C MET A 201 -15.30 6.22 10.64
N ILE A 202 -15.47 5.46 11.73
CA ILE A 202 -14.53 5.35 12.84
C ILE A 202 -13.91 3.95 12.81
N PHE A 203 -12.58 3.89 12.94
CA PHE A 203 -11.81 2.65 13.00
C PHE A 203 -11.51 2.33 14.47
N THR A 204 -12.23 1.35 15.02
CA THR A 204 -12.18 1.02 16.44
C THR A 204 -11.03 0.08 16.77
N LYS A 205 -10.69 -0.81 15.84
CA LYS A 205 -9.62 -1.79 15.99
C LYS A 205 -9.12 -2.25 14.63
N ALA A 206 -7.82 -2.52 14.52
CA ALA A 206 -7.24 -3.12 13.31
C ALA A 206 -7.93 -4.45 12.96
N ALA A 207 -8.29 -4.62 11.69
CA ALA A 207 -8.60 -5.93 11.12
C ALA A 207 -7.32 -6.55 10.53
N SER A 208 -7.26 -7.88 10.45
CA SER A 208 -6.14 -8.63 9.85
C SER A 208 -6.48 -9.06 8.42
N PHE A 209 -5.47 -9.29 7.61
CA PHE A 209 -5.59 -9.80 6.24
C PHE A 209 -5.80 -11.32 6.17
N ASP A 210 -5.52 -12.05 7.26
CA ASP A 210 -5.64 -13.52 7.33
C ASP A 210 -7.08 -14.05 7.18
N ALA A 211 -8.07 -13.21 7.47
CA ALA A 211 -9.46 -13.62 7.55
C ALA A 211 -10.38 -12.62 6.84
N PRO A 212 -11.53 -13.07 6.31
CA PRO A 212 -12.54 -12.18 5.76
C PRO A 212 -13.03 -11.15 6.79
N VAL A 213 -13.60 -10.07 6.30
CA VAL A 213 -14.31 -9.08 7.12
C VAL A 213 -15.80 -9.14 6.82
N GLU A 214 -16.62 -9.14 7.85
CA GLU A 214 -18.08 -9.18 7.73
C GLU A 214 -18.64 -7.77 7.84
N LEU A 215 -19.51 -7.39 6.91
CA LEU A 215 -20.19 -6.10 6.93
C LEU A 215 -21.70 -6.29 7.11
N SER A 216 -22.27 -5.52 8.03
CA SER A 216 -23.73 -5.38 8.14
C SER A 216 -24.14 -3.95 7.79
N VAL A 217 -25.08 -3.82 6.85
CA VAL A 217 -25.69 -2.55 6.43
C VAL A 217 -27.11 -2.49 6.99
N GLU A 218 -27.36 -1.52 7.87
CA GLU A 218 -28.70 -1.20 8.37
C GLU A 218 -29.21 0.09 7.72
N VAL A 219 -30.37 0.04 7.08
CA VAL A 219 -31.01 1.24 6.53
C VAL A 219 -31.80 1.94 7.63
N LEU A 220 -31.18 2.95 8.26
CA LEU A 220 -31.78 3.71 9.35
C LEU A 220 -32.97 4.56 8.88
N ARG A 221 -32.89 5.09 7.66
CA ARG A 221 -33.95 5.87 7.03
C ARG A 221 -33.91 5.64 5.52
N ARG A 222 -35.05 5.26 4.95
CA ARG A 222 -35.26 5.24 3.50
C ARG A 222 -36.24 6.34 3.11
N GLY A 223 -35.79 7.28 2.28
CA GLY A 223 -36.60 8.37 1.76
C GLY A 223 -36.66 8.36 0.24
N SER A 224 -37.58 9.13 -0.34
CA SER A 224 -37.71 9.29 -1.80
C SER A 224 -36.57 10.09 -2.42
N THR A 225 -35.83 10.86 -1.63
CA THR A 225 -34.69 11.67 -2.07
C THR A 225 -33.42 11.22 -1.39
N PHE A 226 -33.41 11.19 -0.05
CA PHE A 226 -32.26 10.81 0.75
C PHE A 226 -32.51 9.56 1.56
N SER A 227 -31.48 8.73 1.69
CA SER A 227 -31.44 7.59 2.60
C SER A 227 -30.17 7.62 3.44
N THR A 228 -30.25 7.06 4.65
CA THR A 228 -29.12 6.97 5.58
C THR A 228 -28.96 5.52 6.03
N THR A 229 -27.71 5.05 6.00
CA THR A 229 -27.35 3.71 6.48
C THR A 229 -26.31 3.78 7.60
N GLU A 230 -26.36 2.81 8.51
CA GLU A 230 -25.24 2.43 9.37
C GLU A 230 -24.54 1.22 8.75
N VAL A 231 -23.21 1.25 8.73
CA VAL A 231 -22.38 0.09 8.37
C VAL A 231 -21.50 -0.27 9.53
N ARG A 232 -21.50 -1.56 9.90
CA ARG A 232 -20.59 -2.14 10.88
C ARG A 232 -19.70 -3.16 10.19
N VAL A 233 -18.40 -3.09 10.47
CA VAL A 233 -17.41 -4.07 10.04
C VAL A 233 -16.96 -4.88 11.24
N VAL A 234 -17.10 -6.19 11.16
CA VAL A 234 -16.78 -7.14 12.22
C VAL A 234 -15.79 -8.18 11.67
N GLN A 235 -14.82 -8.57 12.50
CA GLN A 235 -13.94 -9.70 12.20
C GLN A 235 -13.66 -10.43 13.50
N HIS A 236 -13.85 -11.75 13.52
CA HIS A 236 -13.75 -12.59 14.72
C HIS A 236 -14.60 -12.03 15.88
N ASP A 237 -15.88 -11.76 15.62
CA ASP A 237 -16.86 -11.23 16.58
C ASP A 237 -16.49 -9.87 17.23
N SER A 238 -15.48 -9.18 16.70
CA SER A 238 -14.99 -7.91 17.23
C SER A 238 -15.23 -6.79 16.21
N LEU A 239 -15.86 -5.70 16.66
CA LEU A 239 -16.06 -4.50 15.86
C LEU A 239 -14.71 -3.88 15.47
N ARG A 240 -14.49 -3.75 14.16
CA ARG A 240 -13.29 -3.17 13.56
C ARG A 240 -13.53 -1.74 13.11
N ALA A 241 -14.71 -1.48 12.55
CA ALA A 241 -15.11 -0.14 12.14
C ALA A 241 -16.63 0.02 12.16
N VAL A 242 -17.09 1.26 12.29
CA VAL A 242 -18.51 1.63 12.18
C VAL A 242 -18.64 2.98 11.49
N GLY A 243 -19.65 3.15 10.65
CA GLY A 243 -19.87 4.40 9.95
C GLY A 243 -21.31 4.67 9.54
N LEU A 244 -21.59 5.92 9.22
CA LEU A 244 -22.85 6.38 8.64
C LEU A 244 -22.60 6.82 7.20
N LEU A 245 -23.48 6.41 6.29
CA LEU A 245 -23.45 6.81 4.89
C LEU A 245 -24.77 7.48 4.50
N LEU A 246 -24.66 8.53 3.69
CA LEU A 246 -25.78 9.26 3.11
C LEU A 246 -25.80 8.98 1.61
N ALA A 247 -26.99 8.71 1.10
CA ALA A 247 -27.24 8.46 -0.31
C ALA A 247 -28.38 9.33 -0.83
N ASP A 248 -28.35 9.67 -2.12
CA ASP A 248 -29.40 10.42 -2.80
C ASP A 248 -29.79 9.79 -4.15
N THR A 249 -30.92 10.22 -4.72
CA THR A 249 -31.35 9.83 -6.08
C THR A 249 -30.69 10.66 -7.19
N GLY A 250 -29.71 11.50 -6.86
CA GLY A 250 -29.18 12.54 -7.73
C GLY A 250 -30.13 13.73 -7.94
N ALA A 251 -29.56 14.83 -8.44
CA ALA A 251 -30.28 16.02 -8.89
C ALA A 251 -29.41 16.79 -9.90
N SER A 252 -30.05 17.53 -10.81
CA SER A 252 -29.36 18.51 -11.66
C SER A 252 -29.00 19.76 -10.88
N ASP A 253 -27.90 20.41 -11.24
CA ASP A 253 -27.47 21.66 -10.64
C ASP A 253 -28.55 22.74 -10.78
N SER A 254 -29.01 23.28 -9.65
CA SER A 254 -29.77 24.54 -9.61
C SER A 254 -28.85 25.74 -9.40
N ILE A 255 -27.72 25.50 -8.72
CA ILE A 255 -26.62 26.44 -8.46
C ILE A 255 -25.32 25.63 -8.44
N ARG A 256 -24.20 26.27 -8.82
CA ARG A 256 -22.88 25.65 -8.77
C ARG A 256 -21.82 26.69 -8.42
N ASP A 257 -21.02 26.39 -7.41
CA ASP A 257 -19.81 27.14 -7.05
C ASP A 257 -18.81 26.15 -6.47
N VAL A 258 -17.53 26.32 -6.79
CA VAL A 258 -16.47 25.36 -6.44
C VAL A 258 -15.20 26.13 -6.09
N ALA A 259 -14.54 25.73 -5.01
CA ALA A 259 -13.21 26.24 -4.69
C ALA A 259 -12.22 25.81 -5.80
N PRO A 260 -11.43 26.74 -6.35
CA PRO A 260 -10.53 26.41 -7.45
C PRO A 260 -9.51 25.34 -7.02
N MET A 261 -9.12 24.50 -7.98
CA MET A 261 -7.95 23.63 -7.81
C MET A 261 -6.72 24.50 -7.52
N PRO A 262 -5.86 24.14 -6.55
CA PRO A 262 -4.63 24.88 -6.29
C PRO A 262 -3.71 24.85 -7.51
N GLU A 263 -2.92 25.91 -7.69
CA GLU A 263 -1.82 25.91 -8.66
C GLU A 263 -0.67 25.08 -8.12
N VAL A 264 -0.47 23.89 -8.69
CA VAL A 264 0.63 22.97 -8.38
C VAL A 264 1.18 22.36 -9.68
N PRO A 265 2.44 21.89 -9.69
CA PRO A 265 2.96 21.09 -10.79
C PRO A 265 2.01 19.96 -11.21
N GLY A 266 1.85 19.79 -12.52
CA GLY A 266 1.05 18.71 -13.10
C GLY A 266 1.70 17.34 -12.86
N PRO A 267 0.98 16.25 -13.15
CA PRO A 267 1.48 14.89 -12.91
C PRO A 267 2.76 14.61 -13.71
N GLU A 268 2.96 15.21 -14.87
CA GLU A 268 4.18 15.06 -15.67
C GLU A 268 5.44 15.62 -15.00
N GLU A 269 5.29 16.64 -14.14
CA GLU A 269 6.39 17.31 -13.43
C GLU A 269 6.56 16.78 -11.99
N ALA A 270 5.54 16.09 -11.46
CA ALA A 270 5.57 15.48 -10.13
C ALA A 270 6.47 14.25 -10.06
N VAL A 271 6.99 13.95 -8.87
CA VAL A 271 7.98 12.89 -8.65
C VAL A 271 7.30 11.53 -8.48
N PRO A 272 7.62 10.50 -9.28
CA PRO A 272 7.06 9.16 -9.10
C PRO A 272 7.33 8.57 -7.71
N PHE A 273 6.32 7.93 -7.14
CA PHE A 273 6.40 7.27 -5.84
C PHE A 273 5.90 5.82 -5.93
N GLY A 274 6.82 4.86 -5.74
CA GLY A 274 6.52 3.43 -5.80
C GLY A 274 6.14 2.77 -4.47
N GLY A 275 6.24 3.51 -3.35
CA GLY A 275 6.46 3.00 -1.99
C GLY A 275 5.31 2.29 -1.27
N PHE A 276 4.22 1.94 -1.97
CA PHE A 276 3.15 1.09 -1.42
C PHE A 276 3.08 -0.31 -2.03
N GLY A 277 3.97 -0.63 -2.99
CA GLY A 277 4.07 -1.98 -3.55
C GLY A 277 2.78 -2.49 -4.18
N MET A 278 2.08 -1.65 -4.95
CA MET A 278 0.81 -1.99 -5.60
C MET A 278 0.87 -1.64 -7.09
N PRO A 279 1.29 -2.57 -7.97
CA PRO A 279 1.20 -2.39 -9.42
C PRO A 279 -0.24 -2.14 -9.85
N GLY A 280 -0.41 -1.49 -11.00
CA GLY A 280 -1.72 -0.99 -11.43
C GLY A 280 -2.21 0.28 -10.73
N ARG A 281 -1.40 0.88 -9.84
CA ARG A 281 -1.61 2.23 -9.31
C ARG A 281 -0.35 3.07 -9.52
N GLU A 282 -0.53 4.26 -10.05
CA GLU A 282 0.54 5.25 -10.18
C GLU A 282 0.30 6.39 -9.20
N ILE A 283 1.36 6.75 -8.48
CA ILE A 283 1.38 7.86 -7.54
C ILE A 283 2.53 8.77 -7.90
N ARG A 284 2.28 10.07 -7.95
CA ARG A 284 3.31 11.10 -8.13
C ARG A 284 3.14 12.20 -7.10
N VAL A 285 4.20 12.49 -6.38
CA VAL A 285 4.21 13.46 -5.29
C VAL A 285 4.71 14.81 -5.81
N VAL A 286 3.91 15.85 -5.62
CA VAL A 286 4.28 17.21 -5.99
C VAL A 286 5.44 17.68 -5.11
N ASP A 287 6.43 18.35 -5.72
CA ASP A 287 7.61 18.92 -5.05
C ASP A 287 8.41 17.93 -4.18
N ALA A 288 8.27 16.63 -4.47
CA ALA A 288 8.78 15.54 -3.64
C ALA A 288 8.41 15.71 -2.15
N ALA A 289 7.23 16.29 -1.84
CA ALA A 289 6.84 16.67 -0.47
C ALA A 289 6.74 15.49 0.52
N TYR A 290 6.65 14.26 0.01
CA TYR A 290 6.71 13.02 0.77
C TYR A 290 8.15 12.49 0.71
N ASP A 291 8.89 12.76 1.78
CA ASP A 291 10.32 12.47 1.89
C ASP A 291 10.57 11.76 3.23
N PRO A 292 11.29 10.62 3.25
CA PRO A 292 11.61 9.94 4.49
C PRO A 292 12.62 10.71 5.37
N GLU A 293 13.33 11.71 4.85
CA GLU A 293 14.34 12.50 5.58
C GLU A 293 13.70 13.25 6.77
N PRO A 294 13.98 12.84 8.02
CA PRO A 294 13.34 13.43 9.20
C PRO A 294 13.72 14.88 9.48
N ASP A 295 14.82 15.38 8.92
CA ASP A 295 15.23 16.78 9.09
C ASP A 295 14.60 17.75 8.08
N ARG A 296 13.86 17.24 7.08
CA ARG A 296 13.13 18.07 6.13
C ARG A 296 11.92 18.70 6.81
N VAL A 297 11.87 20.04 6.79
CA VAL A 297 10.76 20.82 7.33
C VAL A 297 10.06 21.58 6.20
N ALA A 298 8.75 21.39 6.07
CA ALA A 298 7.93 22.08 5.08
C ALA A 298 6.51 22.34 5.63
N PRO A 299 5.66 23.14 4.95
CA PRO A 299 4.27 23.34 5.34
C PRO A 299 3.53 22.01 5.49
N PRO A 300 2.46 21.94 6.32
CA PRO A 300 1.74 20.70 6.61
C PRO A 300 0.79 20.30 5.45
N VAL A 301 1.31 20.27 4.23
CA VAL A 301 0.54 19.97 3.02
C VAL A 301 1.33 18.99 2.17
N ILE A 302 0.67 17.93 1.72
CA ILE A 302 1.19 17.01 0.71
C ILE A 302 0.16 16.91 -0.42
N ASP A 303 0.58 17.36 -1.60
CA ASP A 303 -0.17 17.28 -2.83
C ASP A 303 0.30 16.05 -3.63
N VAL A 304 -0.65 15.19 -4.03
CA VAL A 304 -0.34 13.91 -4.67
C VAL A 304 -1.27 13.67 -5.85
N TRP A 305 -0.69 13.36 -7.00
CA TRP A 305 -1.42 12.84 -8.16
C TRP A 305 -1.51 11.33 -8.07
N THR A 306 -2.72 10.79 -8.21
CA THR A 306 -2.97 9.34 -8.21
C THR A 306 -3.84 8.97 -9.41
N ARG A 307 -3.53 7.84 -10.04
CA ARG A 307 -4.42 7.16 -11.00
C ARG A 307 -4.24 5.65 -10.95
N PHE A 308 -5.24 4.93 -11.41
CA PHE A 308 -5.23 3.47 -11.53
C PHE A 308 -5.14 3.06 -13.00
N ARG A 309 -4.46 1.95 -13.28
CA ARG A 309 -4.39 1.37 -14.63
C ARG A 309 -5.77 0.94 -15.11
N ASP A 310 -6.48 0.22 -14.24
CA ASP A 310 -7.79 -0.33 -14.54
C ASP A 310 -8.87 0.59 -13.96
N SER A 311 -9.72 1.13 -14.83
CA SER A 311 -10.86 1.96 -14.44
C SER A 311 -12.15 1.13 -14.47
N PRO A 312 -12.77 0.82 -13.32
CA PRO A 312 -13.99 0.02 -13.29
C PRO A 312 -15.18 0.80 -13.85
N HIS A 313 -15.98 0.19 -14.73
CA HIS A 313 -17.21 0.81 -15.26
C HIS A 313 -18.36 0.97 -14.23
N ARG A 314 -18.08 0.73 -12.95
CA ARG A 314 -19.04 0.73 -11.85
C ARG A 314 -18.83 1.98 -10.98
N PRO A 315 -19.79 2.93 -10.91
CA PRO A 315 -19.62 4.17 -10.15
C PRO A 315 -19.34 3.95 -8.66
N ASP A 316 -19.89 2.90 -8.07
CA ASP A 316 -19.64 2.55 -6.68
C ASP A 316 -18.18 2.13 -6.44
N LEU A 317 -17.57 1.41 -7.38
CA LEU A 317 -16.14 1.05 -7.30
C LEU A 317 -15.22 2.25 -7.60
N GLN A 318 -15.62 3.17 -8.48
CA GLN A 318 -14.91 4.44 -8.71
C GLN A 318 -14.82 5.25 -7.41
N SER A 319 -15.95 5.49 -6.75
CA SER A 319 -16.02 6.20 -5.47
C SER A 319 -15.27 5.47 -4.35
N ALA A 320 -15.31 4.13 -4.34
CA ALA A 320 -14.61 3.31 -3.36
C ALA A 320 -13.08 3.41 -3.51
N LEU A 321 -12.53 3.32 -4.73
CA LEU A 321 -11.10 3.49 -5.00
C LEU A 321 -10.63 4.92 -4.70
N LEU A 322 -11.44 5.93 -5.06
CA LEU A 322 -11.17 7.32 -4.72
C LEU A 322 -11.07 7.51 -3.20
N ALA A 323 -12.03 6.96 -2.45
CA ALA A 323 -12.08 7.05 -1.00
C ALA A 323 -10.95 6.28 -0.32
N GLN A 324 -10.54 5.13 -0.86
CA GLN A 324 -9.44 4.32 -0.32
C GLN A 324 -8.13 5.10 -0.26
N SER A 325 -7.85 5.93 -1.26
CA SER A 325 -6.60 6.72 -1.32
C SER A 325 -6.58 7.93 -0.38
N ALA A 326 -7.72 8.32 0.20
CA ALA A 326 -7.84 9.51 1.06
C ALA A 326 -7.20 9.35 2.45
N THR A 327 -6.81 8.14 2.84
CA THR A 327 -6.28 7.83 4.17
C THR A 327 -4.74 7.74 4.25
N HIS A 328 -4.02 7.91 3.14
CA HIS A 328 -2.57 7.69 3.09
C HIS A 328 -1.72 8.85 3.63
N TRP A 329 -2.17 10.09 3.51
CA TRP A 329 -1.22 11.23 3.51
C TRP A 329 -1.28 12.13 4.75
N THR A 330 -2.41 12.19 5.45
CA THR A 330 -2.63 13.16 6.53
C THR A 330 -1.59 13.04 7.66
N ILE A 331 -1.15 11.83 7.96
CA ILE A 331 -0.13 11.58 9.00
C ILE A 331 1.21 12.19 8.58
N ALA A 332 1.68 11.88 7.37
CA ALA A 332 2.90 12.42 6.82
C ALA A 332 2.85 13.95 6.75
N ALA A 333 1.76 14.52 6.24
CA ALA A 333 1.56 15.97 6.18
C ALA A 333 1.60 16.62 7.57
N GLY A 334 1.07 15.95 8.61
CA GLY A 334 1.10 16.44 9.98
C GLY A 334 2.45 16.33 10.68
N MET A 335 3.34 15.45 10.22
CA MET A 335 4.72 15.32 10.72
C MET A 335 5.67 16.30 10.03
N LEU A 336 5.43 16.62 8.76
CA LEU A 336 6.31 17.41 7.89
C LEU A 336 6.79 18.78 8.44
N PRO A 337 6.01 19.52 9.27
CA PRO A 337 6.51 20.76 9.89
C PRO A 337 7.47 20.56 11.05
N HIS A 338 7.70 19.32 11.49
CA HIS A 338 8.39 19.01 12.74
C HIS A 338 9.74 18.33 12.47
N ARG A 339 10.83 19.07 12.67
CA ARG A 339 12.20 18.51 12.59
C ARG A 339 12.35 17.27 13.47
N GLY A 340 12.97 16.22 12.94
CA GLY A 340 13.17 14.94 13.60
C GLY A 340 11.98 13.97 13.47
N TYR A 341 10.90 14.39 12.80
CA TYR A 341 9.72 13.56 12.54
C TYR A 341 9.57 13.37 11.03
N GLY A 342 9.27 12.14 10.63
CA GLY A 342 9.16 11.76 9.22
C GLY A 342 8.65 10.33 9.11
N GLU A 343 8.28 9.91 7.91
CA GLU A 343 7.69 8.59 7.67
C GLU A 343 8.65 7.44 7.97
N ALA A 344 9.96 7.68 7.94
CA ALA A 344 10.97 6.71 8.42
C ALA A 344 10.76 6.29 9.89
N HIS A 345 10.09 7.11 10.70
CA HIS A 345 9.77 6.83 12.09
C HIS A 345 8.41 6.14 12.27
N ALA A 346 7.53 6.17 11.27
CA ALA A 346 6.20 5.57 11.34
C ALA A 346 6.32 4.05 11.50
N HIS A 347 5.61 3.50 12.48
CA HIS A 347 5.64 2.10 12.89
C HIS A 347 7.03 1.58 13.34
N SER A 348 8.02 2.45 13.49
CA SER A 348 9.34 2.13 14.03
C SER A 348 9.51 2.73 15.42
N THR A 349 9.53 4.06 15.52
CA THR A 349 9.59 4.80 16.79
C THR A 349 8.28 5.49 17.15
N LEU A 350 7.37 5.60 16.18
CA LEU A 350 6.05 6.19 16.33
C LEU A 350 4.94 5.18 16.00
N SER A 351 3.97 5.05 16.89
CA SER A 351 2.68 4.43 16.58
C SER A 351 1.80 5.44 15.83
N THR A 352 1.53 5.13 14.57
CA THR A 352 0.68 5.93 13.68
C THR A 352 -0.56 5.15 13.27
N GLY A 353 -1.67 5.84 13.00
CA GLY A 353 -2.88 5.18 12.52
C GLY A 353 -4.05 6.13 12.31
N ILE A 354 -4.87 5.84 11.30
CA ILE A 354 -6.09 6.60 11.03
C ILE A 354 -7.19 6.12 11.97
N MET A 355 -7.82 7.06 12.67
CA MET A 355 -8.89 6.76 13.65
C MET A 355 -10.27 7.04 13.09
N LYS A 356 -10.40 8.06 12.24
CA LYS A 356 -11.67 8.47 11.65
C LYS A 356 -11.44 9.16 10.31
N ILE A 357 -12.37 8.95 9.39
CA ILE A 357 -12.49 9.72 8.15
C ILE A 357 -13.96 10.11 7.92
N SER A 358 -14.16 11.29 7.35
CA SER A 358 -15.45 11.69 6.78
C SER A 358 -15.21 12.24 5.38
N ILE A 359 -15.88 11.72 4.37
CA ILE A 359 -15.75 12.08 2.95
C ILE A 359 -17.11 12.46 2.37
N ALA A 360 -17.12 13.46 1.49
CA ALA A 360 -18.26 13.84 0.66
C ALA A 360 -17.85 13.84 -0.82
N PHE A 361 -18.72 13.32 -1.67
CA PHE A 361 -18.56 13.25 -3.13
C PHE A 361 -19.37 14.38 -3.77
N HIS A 362 -18.72 15.16 -4.62
CA HIS A 362 -19.26 16.37 -5.23
C HIS A 362 -19.45 16.24 -6.74
N ASP A 363 -18.64 15.41 -7.39
CA ASP A 363 -18.69 15.18 -8.83
C ASP A 363 -18.20 13.77 -9.17
N ASP A 364 -18.54 13.29 -10.35
CA ASP A 364 -18.05 12.01 -10.86
C ASP A 364 -16.59 12.16 -11.32
N ALA A 365 -15.79 11.15 -10.99
CA ALA A 365 -14.36 11.08 -11.30
C ALA A 365 -14.02 9.70 -11.87
N ASP A 366 -13.23 9.70 -12.94
CA ASP A 366 -12.61 8.50 -13.48
C ASP A 366 -11.25 8.30 -12.79
N VAL A 367 -11.14 7.27 -11.95
CA VAL A 367 -9.89 6.95 -11.26
C VAL A 367 -8.78 6.46 -12.20
N GLY A 368 -9.12 6.19 -13.46
CA GLY A 368 -8.15 5.92 -14.54
C GLY A 368 -7.41 7.16 -15.03
N ASP A 369 -8.00 8.36 -14.86
CA ASP A 369 -7.33 9.63 -15.10
C ASP A 369 -6.70 10.16 -13.81
N TRP A 370 -5.85 11.18 -13.95
CA TRP A 370 -5.16 11.80 -12.83
C TRP A 370 -6.12 12.53 -11.90
N LEU A 371 -6.05 12.17 -10.62
CA LEU A 371 -6.72 12.83 -9.51
C LEU A 371 -5.69 13.46 -8.58
N LEU A 372 -5.83 14.76 -8.31
CA LEU A 372 -5.02 15.50 -7.36
C LEU A 372 -5.65 15.43 -5.97
N TYR A 373 -4.96 14.76 -5.05
CA TYR A 373 -5.25 14.76 -3.62
C TYR A 373 -4.42 15.85 -2.93
N ARG A 374 -5.09 16.92 -2.50
CA ARG A 374 -4.50 17.92 -1.60
C ARG A 374 -4.75 17.53 -0.16
N ASN A 375 -3.69 17.24 0.60
CA ASN A 375 -3.78 16.77 1.98
C ASN A 375 -3.18 17.80 2.93
N HIS A 376 -4.02 18.49 3.69
CA HIS A 376 -3.60 19.53 4.63
C HIS A 376 -3.82 19.07 6.07
N ALA A 377 -2.74 19.03 6.87
CA ALA A 377 -2.80 18.74 8.30
C ALA A 377 -2.79 20.04 9.11
N PHE A 378 -3.97 20.63 9.32
CA PHE A 378 -4.10 21.92 10.00
C PHE A 378 -3.85 21.89 11.51
N TRP A 379 -3.76 20.71 12.14
CA TRP A 379 -3.48 20.59 13.56
C TRP A 379 -2.75 19.29 13.92
N SER A 380 -1.63 19.42 14.64
CA SER A 380 -0.88 18.31 15.24
C SER A 380 -0.65 18.60 16.72
N GLY A 381 -1.01 17.66 17.60
CA GLY A 381 -0.84 17.85 19.04
C GLY A 381 -1.52 16.76 19.88
N ARG A 382 -1.11 16.64 21.15
CA ARG A 382 -1.69 15.66 22.11
C ARG A 382 -1.74 14.22 21.57
N GLY A 383 -0.75 13.84 20.76
CA GLY A 383 -0.67 12.51 20.16
C GLY A 383 -1.66 12.26 19.01
N LEU A 384 -2.14 13.32 18.37
CA LEU A 384 -3.12 13.31 17.29
C LEU A 384 -2.69 14.24 16.16
N VAL A 385 -3.19 13.96 14.96
CA VAL A 385 -3.12 14.82 13.78
C VAL A 385 -4.53 14.94 13.21
N GLN A 386 -4.94 16.16 12.90
CA GLN A 386 -6.19 16.47 12.23
C GLN A 386 -5.89 17.15 10.90
N GLY A 387 -6.53 16.66 9.84
CA GLY A 387 -6.42 17.24 8.51
C GLY A 387 -7.72 17.26 7.72
N ASP A 388 -7.69 18.05 6.65
CA ASP A 388 -8.68 18.08 5.57
C ASP A 388 -8.01 17.75 4.24
N GLY A 389 -8.80 17.26 3.30
CA GLY A 389 -8.33 17.09 1.94
C GLY A 389 -9.41 17.31 0.90
N ARG A 390 -8.94 17.55 -0.32
CA ARG A 390 -9.75 17.80 -1.51
C ARG A 390 -9.19 16.96 -2.64
N VAL A 391 -10.08 16.35 -3.42
CA VAL A 391 -9.74 15.56 -4.60
C VAL A 391 -10.23 16.32 -5.82
N TYR A 392 -9.30 16.69 -6.69
CA TYR A 392 -9.60 17.37 -7.95
C TYR A 392 -9.31 16.44 -9.13
N THR A 393 -10.15 16.48 -10.14
CA THR A 393 -9.83 15.89 -11.45
C THR A 393 -8.79 16.74 -12.16
N ARG A 394 -8.10 16.17 -13.15
CA ARG A 394 -7.07 16.86 -13.94
C ARG A 394 -7.54 18.18 -14.57
N ASP A 395 -8.83 18.26 -14.95
CA ASP A 395 -9.47 19.46 -15.51
C ASP A 395 -9.91 20.48 -14.44
N GLY A 396 -9.65 20.22 -13.15
CA GLY A 396 -9.87 21.15 -12.04
C GLY A 396 -11.23 21.07 -11.36
N ARG A 397 -12.10 20.12 -11.72
CA ARG A 397 -13.37 19.89 -11.00
C ARG A 397 -13.09 19.27 -9.63
N LEU A 398 -13.79 19.72 -8.60
CA LEU A 398 -13.71 19.13 -7.27
C LEU A 398 -14.57 17.86 -7.22
N ALA A 399 -13.93 16.69 -7.20
CA ALA A 399 -14.60 15.40 -7.13
C ALA A 399 -15.03 15.04 -5.71
N ALA A 400 -14.19 15.32 -4.71
CA ALA A 400 -14.49 14.98 -3.31
C ALA A 400 -13.79 15.91 -2.32
N SER A 401 -14.28 15.92 -1.09
CA SER A 401 -13.60 16.52 0.06
C SER A 401 -13.70 15.62 1.27
N TYR A 402 -12.68 15.61 2.13
CA TYR A 402 -12.66 14.78 3.32
C TYR A 402 -11.98 15.45 4.51
N THR A 403 -12.21 14.88 5.68
CA THR A 403 -11.45 15.17 6.91
C THR A 403 -10.95 13.87 7.50
N VAL A 404 -9.77 13.90 8.09
CA VAL A 404 -9.12 12.74 8.71
C VAL A 404 -8.68 13.12 10.12
N GLN A 405 -8.97 12.25 11.07
CA GLN A 405 -8.35 12.27 12.39
C GLN A 405 -7.45 11.05 12.52
N ALA A 406 -6.20 11.30 12.83
CA ALA A 406 -5.16 10.30 12.96
C ALA A 406 -4.45 10.40 14.31
N MET A 407 -3.79 9.31 14.67
CA MET A 407 -2.93 9.19 15.83
C MET A 407 -1.48 9.23 15.39
N VAL A 408 -0.66 9.97 16.13
CA VAL A 408 0.82 9.92 16.07
C VAL A 408 1.33 9.96 17.50
N ARG A 409 1.85 8.84 18.01
CA ARG A 409 2.30 8.71 19.40
C ARG A 409 3.64 8.00 19.46
N GLY A 410 4.54 8.45 20.33
CA GLY A 410 5.73 7.66 20.65
C GLY A 410 5.33 6.33 21.27
N PHE A 411 6.10 5.27 21.00
CA PHE A 411 5.90 4.02 21.70
C PHE A 411 6.30 4.15 23.17
N ASN A 412 5.46 3.64 24.08
CA ASN A 412 5.77 3.60 25.51
C ASN A 412 6.77 2.48 25.87
N LYS A 413 7.03 1.54 24.95
CA LYS A 413 7.98 0.42 25.03
C LYS A 413 8.48 0.08 23.62
N ASP A 414 9.69 -0.47 23.49
CA ASP A 414 10.24 -0.92 22.20
C ASP A 414 9.26 -1.90 21.49
N PRO A 415 8.84 -1.66 20.24
CA PRO A 415 8.02 -2.59 19.45
C PRO A 415 8.53 -4.02 19.43
N ALA A 416 9.85 -4.21 19.34
CA ALA A 416 10.46 -5.55 19.34
C ALA A 416 10.27 -6.29 20.68
N SER A 417 10.03 -5.56 21.77
CA SER A 417 9.81 -6.11 23.11
C SER A 417 8.34 -6.42 23.43
N MET A 418 7.40 -6.04 22.56
CA MET A 418 5.96 -6.19 22.84
C MET A 418 5.37 -7.55 22.43
N GLY A 419 6.13 -8.38 21.71
CA GLY A 419 5.64 -9.65 21.16
C GLY A 419 4.55 -9.45 20.10
N HIS A 420 4.27 -10.48 19.31
CA HIS A 420 3.18 -10.45 18.33
C HIS A 420 1.83 -10.54 19.08
N ASP A 421 1.28 -9.40 19.51
CA ASP A 421 -0.06 -9.34 20.09
C ASP A 421 -1.08 -9.21 18.96
N GLY A 422 -1.86 -10.26 18.68
CA GLY A 422 -2.95 -10.25 17.69
C GLY A 422 -4.07 -9.23 17.96
N ARG A 423 -3.93 -8.36 18.98
CA ARG A 423 -4.79 -7.20 19.25
C ARG A 423 -4.18 -5.87 18.82
N THR A 424 -2.87 -5.82 18.58
CA THR A 424 -2.16 -4.66 18.05
C THR A 424 -1.66 -4.94 16.63
N ALA A 425 -1.56 -3.89 15.83
CA ALA A 425 -1.11 -3.90 14.45
C ALA A 425 0.39 -4.24 14.27
N MET A 426 1.05 -4.85 15.26
CA MET A 426 2.50 -5.11 15.33
C MET A 426 2.81 -6.59 15.25
#